data_AF-A0A357ITX5-F1
#
_entry.id   AF-A0A357ITX5-F1
#
_cell.length_a   1.000
_cell.length_b   1.000
_cell.length_c   1.000
_cell.angle_alpha   90.00
_cell.angle_beta   90.00
_cell.angle_gamma   90.00
#
_symmetry.space_group_name_H-M   'P 1'
#
loop_
_entity.id
_entity.type
_entity.pdbx_description
1 polymer ?
#
loop_
_entity_poly.entity_id
_entity_poly.type
_entity_poly.pdbx_seq_one_letter_code
_entity_poly.pdbx_strand_id
1 'polypeptide(L)'
;MPLRKVGSFFLGLLDLLESSFQRFLRDGLVVRANAVAYAAVLALIPALAMLVKFASIDRASLQIQIARLLAAYGITESGRLLVMLDEILSRANAIAGVGTIFVLYSANNLIRHLEDACNHVFRAPDRPILFRFAIYIASFVILPALVFGASGLYRQTVAALSPPAYVDLSFTNGNLYLLESTGVLEERSIDGVQIRHIMDSVNLDAPFRERIYDPGSRRVLNRISPDSSLTPLDRPGLTDIQEFRNLRIDGKYILLSTESGLLVFSEDGGITWDFRRYLVKTESALRNALIEDVILLSDRIVMLTGDGLQSTLLVLSRRNLSIIDMNPLESAYRSLNALPDGIYAGGNGKYRVSRDQGFSWSNPINASFGNRNELIQSIHKNAQGDLVFMSRS
;
A
#
# COMPACT_ATOMS: atom_id res chain seq x y z
N MET A 1 -10.94 7.92 80.53
CA MET A 1 -10.07 6.80 80.08
C MET A 1 -10.42 6.36 78.64
N PRO A 2 -9.83 6.99 77.61
CA PRO A 2 -9.58 6.27 76.34
C PRO A 2 -8.19 6.51 75.72
N LEU A 3 -7.43 7.50 76.22
CA LEU A 3 -6.14 7.95 75.64
C LEU A 3 -5.02 6.89 75.67
N ARG A 4 -5.10 5.87 76.55
CA ARG A 4 -4.07 4.83 76.66
C ARG A 4 -4.14 3.75 75.57
N LYS A 5 -5.32 3.53 74.96
CA LYS A 5 -5.51 2.57 73.86
C LYS A 5 -5.05 3.12 72.51
N VAL A 6 -5.16 4.44 72.30
CA VAL A 6 -4.72 5.09 71.07
C VAL A 6 -3.19 5.09 70.97
N GLY A 7 -2.49 5.36 72.08
CA GLY A 7 -1.04 5.30 72.13
C GLY A 7 -0.47 3.90 71.86
N SER A 8 -1.08 2.84 72.41
CA SER A 8 -0.61 1.46 72.16
C SER A 8 -0.88 0.99 70.73
N PHE A 9 -1.96 1.47 70.10
CA PHE A 9 -2.25 1.18 68.70
C PHE A 9 -1.26 1.90 67.76
N PHE A 10 -0.93 3.16 68.06
CA PHE A 10 0.04 3.93 67.29
C PHE A 10 1.46 3.37 67.41
N LEU A 11 1.85 2.94 68.61
CA LEU A 11 3.13 2.26 68.85
C LEU A 11 3.19 0.91 68.15
N GLY A 12 2.11 0.10 68.22
CA GLY A 12 2.03 -1.16 67.48
C GLY A 12 2.08 -0.98 65.96
N LEU A 13 1.50 0.10 65.43
CA LEU A 13 1.58 0.45 64.01
C LEU A 13 3.01 0.89 63.61
N LEU A 14 3.69 1.65 64.46
CA LEU A 14 5.09 2.05 64.26
C LEU A 14 6.02 0.84 64.27
N ASP A 15 5.87 -0.10 65.20
CA ASP A 15 6.65 -1.35 65.22
C ASP A 15 6.38 -2.21 63.98
N LEU A 16 5.13 -2.27 63.52
CA LEU A 16 4.75 -2.96 62.27
C LEU A 16 5.38 -2.31 61.04
N LEU A 17 5.39 -0.97 60.98
CA LEU A 17 6.03 -0.22 59.91
C LEU A 17 7.54 -0.37 59.94
N GLU A 18 8.17 -0.27 61.10
CA GLU A 18 9.62 -0.42 61.26
C GLU A 18 10.06 -1.85 60.89
N SER A 19 9.37 -2.87 61.40
CA SER A 19 9.68 -4.27 61.08
C SER A 19 9.44 -4.59 59.60
N SER A 20 8.40 -4.01 58.99
CA SER A 20 8.13 -4.14 57.55
C SER A 20 9.16 -3.39 56.71
N PHE A 21 9.62 -2.22 57.15
CA PHE A 21 10.64 -1.42 56.46
C PHE A 21 12.03 -2.06 56.56
N GLN A 22 12.40 -2.60 57.73
CA GLN A 22 13.62 -3.38 57.89
C GLN A 22 13.58 -4.66 57.05
N ARG A 23 12.43 -5.34 56.97
CA ARG A 23 12.25 -6.47 56.03
C ARG A 23 12.31 -6.02 54.57
N PHE A 24 11.73 -4.88 54.22
CA PHE A 24 11.75 -4.32 52.88
C PHE A 24 13.18 -4.05 52.39
N LEU A 25 14.03 -3.48 53.26
CA LEU A 25 15.44 -3.26 52.99
C LEU A 25 16.25 -4.58 52.99
N ARG A 26 15.99 -5.48 53.95
CA ARG A 26 16.71 -6.78 54.05
C ARG A 26 16.40 -7.72 52.89
N ASP A 27 15.17 -7.71 52.39
CA ASP A 27 14.75 -8.50 51.21
C ASP A 27 15.13 -7.82 49.88
N GLY A 28 15.84 -6.68 49.92
CA GLY A 28 16.36 -6.00 48.73
C GLY A 28 15.27 -5.57 47.73
N LEU A 29 14.05 -5.31 48.23
CA LEU A 29 12.86 -5.08 47.40
C LEU A 29 13.01 -3.85 46.50
N VAL A 30 13.78 -2.83 46.91
CA VAL A 30 14.10 -1.65 46.07
C VAL A 30 14.89 -2.05 44.83
N VAL A 31 15.94 -2.85 45.00
CA VAL A 31 16.79 -3.31 43.88
C VAL A 31 15.98 -4.17 42.92
N ARG A 32 15.05 -4.97 43.45
CA ARG A 32 14.18 -5.84 42.65
C ARG A 32 13.03 -5.09 41.97
N ALA A 33 12.42 -4.11 42.63
CA ALA A 33 11.43 -3.22 42.02
C ALA A 33 12.06 -2.46 40.86
N ASN A 34 13.30 -1.99 41.01
CA ASN A 34 14.07 -1.42 39.90
C ASN A 34 14.34 -2.45 38.81
N ALA A 35 14.73 -3.69 39.14
CA ALA A 35 14.91 -4.75 38.14
C ALA A 35 13.63 -5.04 37.34
N VAL A 36 12.46 -5.05 38.00
CA VAL A 36 11.15 -5.22 37.36
C VAL A 36 10.82 -4.02 36.48
N ALA A 37 11.07 -2.78 36.93
CA ALA A 37 10.85 -1.58 36.14
C ALA A 37 11.76 -1.53 34.89
N TYR A 38 13.04 -1.84 35.04
CA TYR A 38 13.98 -1.97 33.91
C TYR A 38 13.56 -3.08 32.95
N ALA A 39 13.11 -4.22 33.47
CA ALA A 39 12.60 -5.32 32.65
C ALA A 39 11.32 -4.93 31.89
N ALA A 40 10.41 -4.17 32.50
CA ALA A 40 9.20 -3.67 31.83
C ALA A 40 9.54 -2.68 30.69
N VAL A 41 10.48 -1.75 30.92
CA VAL A 41 10.96 -0.82 29.88
C VAL A 41 11.66 -1.58 28.75
N LEU A 42 12.51 -2.57 29.08
CA LEU A 42 13.14 -3.43 28.09
C LEU A 42 12.11 -4.28 27.31
N ALA A 43 10.99 -4.66 27.92
CA ALA A 43 9.95 -5.50 27.31
C ALA A 43 9.08 -4.73 26.33
N LEU A 44 8.99 -3.41 26.52
CA LEU A 44 8.35 -2.52 25.58
C LEU A 44 9.05 -2.51 24.21
N ILE A 45 10.37 -2.71 24.17
CA ILE A 45 11.16 -2.64 22.93
C ILE A 45 10.77 -3.76 21.94
N PRO A 46 10.78 -5.06 22.31
CA PRO A 46 10.28 -6.12 21.43
C PRO A 46 8.82 -5.95 21.03
N ALA A 47 7.95 -5.48 21.94
CA ALA A 47 6.54 -5.27 21.66
C ALA A 47 6.33 -4.21 20.57
N LEU A 48 7.03 -3.07 20.67
CA LEU A 48 7.02 -2.01 19.65
C LEU A 48 7.62 -2.50 18.33
N ALA A 49 8.71 -3.27 18.36
CA ALA A 49 9.31 -3.83 17.16
C ALA A 49 8.35 -4.77 16.40
N MET A 50 7.59 -5.59 17.15
CA MET A 50 6.52 -6.43 16.61
C MET A 50 5.43 -5.58 15.94
N LEU A 51 4.95 -4.53 16.62
CA LEU A 51 3.94 -3.63 16.06
C LEU A 51 4.39 -2.95 14.76
N VAL A 52 5.64 -2.50 14.69
CA VAL A 52 6.23 -1.88 13.48
C VAL A 52 6.41 -2.91 12.36
N LYS A 53 6.83 -4.15 12.68
CA LYS A 53 7.00 -5.23 11.70
C LYS A 53 5.70 -5.60 10.99
N PHE A 54 4.59 -5.59 11.71
CA PHE A 54 3.29 -6.02 11.20
C PHE A 54 2.36 -4.88 10.79
N ALA A 55 2.72 -3.63 11.05
CA ALA A 55 2.15 -2.51 10.31
C ALA A 55 2.51 -2.74 8.84
N SER A 56 1.56 -3.30 8.08
CA SER A 56 1.72 -3.81 6.73
C SER A 56 2.16 -2.70 5.78
N ILE A 57 3.46 -2.42 5.74
CA ILE A 57 4.01 -1.54 4.73
C ILE A 57 4.25 -2.41 3.50
N ASP A 58 3.31 -2.37 2.57
CA ASP A 58 3.47 -2.99 1.27
C ASP A 58 4.69 -2.37 0.56
N ARG A 59 5.61 -3.23 0.13
CA ARG A 59 6.89 -2.83 -0.45
C ARG A 59 6.72 -2.02 -1.72
N ALA A 60 5.74 -2.41 -2.55
CA ALA A 60 5.46 -1.73 -3.80
C ALA A 60 4.95 -0.31 -3.52
N SER A 61 3.96 -0.18 -2.63
CA SER A 61 3.45 1.13 -2.20
C SER A 61 4.54 2.05 -1.61
N LEU A 62 5.44 1.51 -0.78
CA LEU A 62 6.51 2.28 -0.13
C LEU A 62 7.52 2.80 -1.15
N GLN A 63 7.96 1.95 -2.09
CA GLN A 63 8.89 2.34 -3.14
C GLN A 63 8.28 3.40 -4.08
N ILE A 64 7.01 3.24 -4.44
CA ILE A 64 6.28 4.22 -5.26
C ILE A 64 6.19 5.57 -4.53
N GLN A 65 5.85 5.57 -3.24
CA GLN A 65 5.77 6.80 -2.45
C GLN A 65 7.12 7.49 -2.32
N ILE A 66 8.21 6.73 -2.11
CA ILE A 66 9.57 7.27 -2.08
C ILE A 66 9.94 7.84 -3.46
N ALA A 67 9.67 7.11 -4.55
CA ALA A 67 9.94 7.57 -5.90
C ALA A 67 9.17 8.87 -6.22
N ARG A 68 7.89 8.94 -5.85
CA ARG A 68 7.05 10.14 -5.99
C ARG A 68 7.61 11.32 -5.19
N LEU A 69 8.09 11.08 -3.97
CA LEU A 69 8.69 12.11 -3.13
C LEU A 69 10.00 12.63 -3.75
N LEU A 70 10.87 11.73 -4.20
CA LEU A 70 12.12 12.09 -4.88
C LEU A 70 11.87 12.86 -6.18
N ALA A 71 10.88 12.44 -6.98
CA ALA A 71 10.43 13.14 -8.18
C ALA A 71 9.88 14.54 -7.88
N ALA A 72 9.11 14.71 -6.81
CA ALA A 72 8.58 16.00 -6.39
C ALA A 72 9.71 16.98 -6.00
N TYR A 73 10.79 16.48 -5.40
CA TYR A 73 11.97 17.26 -5.07
C TYR A 73 12.97 17.43 -6.24
N GLY A 74 12.63 16.96 -7.45
CA GLY A 74 13.47 17.15 -8.64
C GLY A 74 14.74 16.29 -8.68
N ILE A 75 14.81 15.23 -7.86
CA ILE A 75 15.94 14.30 -7.85
C ILE A 75 15.69 13.25 -8.94
N THR A 76 16.17 13.49 -10.16
CA THR A 76 15.98 12.60 -11.32
C THR A 76 17.00 11.46 -11.42
N GLU A 77 18.16 11.54 -10.74
CA GLU A 77 19.21 10.50 -10.75
C GLU A 77 19.08 9.45 -9.62
N SER A 78 17.89 9.27 -9.06
CA SER A 78 17.68 8.30 -7.96
C SER A 78 17.51 6.85 -8.41
N GLY A 79 17.65 6.53 -9.70
CA GLY A 79 17.52 5.15 -10.19
C GLY A 79 18.40 4.16 -9.42
N ARG A 80 19.64 4.53 -9.12
CA ARG A 80 20.55 3.70 -8.31
C ARG A 80 20.10 3.55 -6.85
N LEU A 81 19.49 4.57 -6.27
CA LEU A 81 18.91 4.50 -4.93
C LEU A 81 17.70 3.57 -4.89
N LEU A 82 16.82 3.62 -5.90
CA LEU A 82 15.68 2.72 -6.00
C LEU A 82 16.11 1.26 -6.22
N VAL A 83 17.15 1.01 -7.01
CA VAL A 83 17.74 -0.34 -7.18
C VAL A 83 18.34 -0.84 -5.87
N MET A 84 19.09 0.00 -5.14
CA MET A 84 19.61 -0.36 -3.82
C MET A 84 18.48 -0.64 -2.82
N LEU A 85 17.43 0.19 -2.82
CA LEU A 85 16.24 -0.03 -1.99
C LEU A 85 15.55 -1.34 -2.36
N ASP A 86 15.49 -1.71 -3.63
CA ASP A 86 14.93 -2.98 -4.09
C ASP A 86 15.74 -4.19 -3.63
N GLU A 87 17.07 -4.11 -3.71
CA GLU A 87 17.93 -5.17 -3.20
C GLU A 87 17.80 -5.33 -1.68
N ILE A 88 17.71 -4.22 -0.94
CA ILE A 88 17.49 -4.23 0.51
C ILE A 88 16.10 -4.81 0.82
N LEU A 89 15.06 -4.34 0.13
CA LEU A 89 13.67 -4.75 0.37
C LEU A 89 13.45 -6.21 -0.03
N SER A 90 13.96 -6.68 -1.17
CA SER A 90 13.85 -8.10 -1.58
C SER A 90 14.39 -9.04 -0.51
N ARG A 91 15.56 -8.74 0.06
CA ARG A 91 16.17 -9.47 1.19
C ARG A 91 15.51 -9.20 2.54
N ALA A 92 14.74 -8.12 2.66
CA ALA A 92 14.11 -7.74 3.92
C ALA A 92 13.12 -8.77 4.45
N ASN A 93 12.60 -9.72 3.64
CA ASN A 93 11.67 -10.76 4.13
C ASN A 93 12.44 -11.85 4.88
N ALA A 94 13.60 -12.24 4.36
CA ALA A 94 14.50 -13.15 5.05
C ALA A 94 15.07 -12.50 6.32
N ILE A 95 15.52 -11.24 6.22
CA ILE A 95 15.98 -10.45 7.38
C ILE A 95 14.85 -10.24 8.38
N ALA A 96 13.61 -10.03 7.91
CA ALA A 96 12.43 -9.93 8.75
C ALA A 96 12.17 -11.23 9.50
N GLY A 97 12.17 -12.37 8.81
CA GLY A 97 11.91 -13.67 9.44
C GLY A 97 12.94 -13.99 10.53
N VAL A 98 14.23 -13.84 10.23
CA VAL A 98 15.30 -14.06 11.20
C VAL A 98 15.24 -13.06 12.36
N GLY A 99 15.00 -11.78 12.04
CA GLY A 99 14.84 -10.73 13.04
C GLY A 99 13.63 -10.97 13.96
N THR A 100 12.51 -11.45 13.43
CA THR A 100 11.33 -11.78 14.23
C THR A 100 11.61 -12.92 15.20
N ILE A 101 12.30 -13.98 14.77
CA ILE A 101 12.70 -15.08 15.66
C ILE A 101 13.61 -14.55 16.78
N PHE A 102 14.57 -13.70 16.45
CA PHE A 102 15.46 -13.08 17.44
C PHE A 102 14.69 -12.20 18.43
N VAL A 103 13.77 -11.37 17.94
CA VAL A 103 12.90 -10.52 18.79
C VAL A 103 12.03 -11.36 19.72
N LEU A 104 11.41 -12.45 19.22
CA LEU A 104 10.63 -13.37 20.04
C LEU A 104 11.49 -14.07 21.10
N TYR A 105 12.71 -14.48 20.73
CA TYR A 105 13.66 -15.07 21.65
C TYR A 105 14.06 -14.09 22.77
N SER A 106 14.43 -12.87 22.41
CA SER A 106 14.77 -11.81 23.36
C SER A 106 13.60 -11.45 24.28
N ALA A 107 12.40 -11.32 23.72
CA ALA A 107 11.18 -11.02 24.49
C ALA A 107 10.85 -12.15 25.48
N ASN A 108 10.91 -13.40 25.02
CA ASN A 108 10.72 -14.55 25.89
C ASN A 108 11.77 -14.61 27.00
N ASN A 109 13.04 -14.33 26.70
CA ASN A 109 14.08 -14.34 27.72
C ASN A 109 13.83 -13.28 28.80
N LEU A 110 13.35 -12.11 28.39
CA LEU A 110 13.04 -11.02 29.31
C LEU A 110 11.83 -11.29 30.19
N ILE A 111 10.74 -11.85 29.66
CA ILE A 111 9.58 -12.23 30.48
C ILE A 111 9.96 -13.29 31.51
N ARG A 112 10.83 -14.25 31.16
CA ARG A 112 11.35 -15.21 32.15
C ARG A 112 12.05 -14.51 33.31
N HIS A 113 12.94 -13.57 33.02
CA HIS A 113 13.60 -12.78 34.06
C HIS A 113 12.62 -11.95 34.91
N LEU A 114 11.55 -11.42 34.30
CA LEU A 114 10.47 -10.73 35.01
C LEU A 114 9.70 -11.67 35.95
N GLU A 115 9.34 -12.86 35.46
CA GLU A 115 8.61 -13.87 36.24
C GLU A 115 9.45 -14.35 37.42
N ASP A 116 10.73 -14.64 37.22
CA ASP A 116 11.64 -15.07 38.28
C ASP A 116 11.77 -13.99 39.36
N ALA A 117 11.86 -12.71 38.98
CA ALA A 117 11.86 -11.60 39.92
C ALA A 117 10.53 -11.50 40.71
N CYS A 118 9.40 -11.68 40.02
CA CYS A 118 8.06 -11.63 40.62
C CYS A 118 7.80 -12.81 41.57
N ASN A 119 8.07 -14.03 41.13
CA ASN A 119 7.93 -15.24 41.94
C ASN A 119 8.80 -15.19 43.19
N HIS A 120 9.97 -14.57 43.09
CA HIS A 120 10.82 -14.36 44.24
C HIS A 120 10.24 -13.36 45.26
N VAL A 121 9.63 -12.25 44.80
CA VAL A 121 8.94 -11.27 45.67
C VAL A 121 7.72 -11.90 46.36
N PHE A 122 6.87 -12.58 45.58
CA PHE A 122 5.64 -13.19 46.07
C PHE A 122 5.83 -14.58 46.67
N ARG A 123 7.07 -15.09 46.67
CA ARG A 123 7.45 -16.45 47.12
C ARG A 123 6.58 -17.55 46.48
N ALA A 124 6.24 -17.36 45.21
CA ALA A 124 5.47 -18.31 44.44
C ALA A 124 6.39 -19.46 43.94
N PRO A 125 5.87 -20.70 43.84
CA PRO A 125 6.65 -21.82 43.33
C PRO A 125 6.94 -21.68 41.84
N ASP A 126 8.14 -22.10 41.42
CA ASP A 126 8.53 -22.03 40.02
C ASP A 126 7.74 -23.03 39.17
N ARG A 127 7.26 -22.55 38.02
CA ARG A 127 6.59 -23.38 37.02
C ARG A 127 7.62 -24.03 36.09
N PRO A 128 7.30 -25.19 35.48
CA PRO A 128 8.18 -25.81 34.51
C PRO A 128 8.51 -24.86 33.35
N ILE A 129 9.81 -24.76 33.01
CA ILE A 129 10.34 -23.82 31.99
C ILE A 129 9.62 -23.98 30.65
N LEU A 130 9.25 -25.21 30.27
CA LEU A 130 8.56 -25.49 29.02
C LEU A 130 7.12 -24.92 29.00
N PHE A 131 6.41 -25.00 30.12
CA PHE A 131 5.06 -24.44 30.25
C PHE A 131 5.09 -22.91 30.23
N ARG A 132 6.07 -22.31 30.90
CA ARG A 132 6.32 -20.86 30.85
C ARG A 132 6.58 -20.40 29.42
N PHE A 133 7.52 -21.07 28.74
CA PHE A 133 7.88 -20.79 27.36
C PHE A 133 6.66 -20.85 26.42
N ALA A 134 5.85 -21.90 26.53
CA ALA A 134 4.66 -22.07 25.71
C ALA A 134 3.62 -20.96 25.94
N ILE A 135 3.36 -20.59 27.20
CA ILE A 135 2.39 -19.53 27.53
C ILE A 135 2.88 -18.16 27.03
N TYR A 136 4.18 -17.87 27.14
CA TYR A 136 4.76 -16.60 26.70
C TYR A 136 4.78 -16.45 25.19
N ILE A 137 5.23 -17.47 24.47
CA ILE A 137 5.15 -17.49 23.02
C ILE A 137 3.69 -17.43 22.55
N ALA A 138 2.78 -18.17 23.19
CA ALA A 138 1.35 -18.11 22.88
C ALA A 138 0.80 -16.68 23.05
N SER A 139 1.21 -15.96 24.09
CA SER A 139 0.79 -14.56 24.30
C SER A 139 1.28 -13.64 23.18
N PHE A 140 2.52 -13.81 22.71
CA PHE A 140 3.07 -13.05 21.58
C PHE A 140 2.51 -13.43 20.21
N VAL A 141 1.86 -14.59 20.07
CA VAL A 141 1.22 -15.01 18.81
C VAL A 141 -0.27 -14.65 18.83
N ILE A 142 -0.97 -14.99 19.91
CA ILE A 142 -2.41 -14.81 20.06
C ILE A 142 -2.75 -13.33 20.15
N LEU A 143 -2.04 -12.53 20.96
CA LEU A 143 -2.40 -11.13 21.18
C LEU A 143 -2.29 -10.30 19.89
N PRO A 144 -1.20 -10.38 19.09
CA PRO A 144 -1.16 -9.73 17.80
C PRO A 144 -2.19 -10.30 16.84
N ALA A 145 -2.36 -11.64 16.76
CA ALA A 145 -3.37 -12.24 15.90
C ALA A 145 -4.79 -11.73 16.21
N LEU A 146 -5.11 -11.51 17.48
CA LEU A 146 -6.39 -10.95 17.92
C LEU A 146 -6.52 -9.48 17.50
N VAL A 147 -5.45 -8.68 17.64
CA VAL A 147 -5.42 -7.28 17.15
C VAL A 147 -5.58 -7.23 15.62
N PHE A 148 -4.94 -8.11 14.86
CA PHE A 148 -5.10 -8.20 13.41
C PHE A 148 -6.48 -8.68 12.98
N GLY A 149 -7.02 -9.69 13.66
CA GLY A 149 -8.39 -10.14 13.45
C GLY A 149 -9.40 -9.02 13.73
N ALA A 150 -9.20 -8.30 14.84
CA ALA A 150 -10.02 -7.16 15.22
C ALA A 150 -9.88 -5.97 14.26
N SER A 151 -8.69 -5.71 13.72
CA SER A 151 -8.48 -4.62 12.76
C SER A 151 -9.11 -4.94 11.40
N GLY A 152 -9.10 -6.19 10.97
CA GLY A 152 -9.85 -6.65 9.80
C GLY A 152 -11.36 -6.46 9.97
N LEU A 153 -11.90 -6.87 11.13
CA LEU A 153 -13.31 -6.69 11.46
C LEU A 153 -13.68 -5.19 11.57
N TYR A 154 -12.80 -4.38 12.15
CA TYR A 154 -12.95 -2.93 12.22
C TYR A 154 -13.00 -2.31 10.81
N ARG A 155 -12.08 -2.68 9.91
CA ARG A 155 -12.09 -2.20 8.52
C ARG A 155 -13.38 -2.56 7.79
N GLN A 156 -13.87 -3.79 7.95
CA GLN A 156 -15.14 -4.22 7.35
C GLN A 156 -16.32 -3.41 7.92
N THR A 157 -16.35 -3.20 9.23
CA THR A 157 -17.42 -2.44 9.89
C THR A 157 -17.39 -0.96 9.49
N VAL A 158 -16.20 -0.36 9.43
CA VAL A 158 -16.02 1.02 8.97
C VAL A 158 -16.37 1.14 7.50
N ALA A 159 -15.96 0.20 6.64
CA ALA A 159 -16.34 0.20 5.23
C ALA A 159 -17.87 0.10 5.05
N ALA A 160 -18.55 -0.73 5.85
CA ALA A 160 -20.02 -0.85 5.80
C ALA A 160 -20.76 0.42 6.25
N LEU A 161 -20.13 1.27 7.06
CA LEU A 161 -20.72 2.52 7.59
C LEU A 161 -20.20 3.77 6.89
N SER A 162 -19.12 3.66 6.11
CA SER A 162 -18.53 4.77 5.40
C SER A 162 -19.39 5.09 4.18
N PRO A 163 -19.59 6.38 3.85
CA PRO A 163 -20.18 6.75 2.57
C PRO A 163 -19.38 6.13 1.42
N PRO A 164 -20.04 5.70 0.32
CA PRO A 164 -19.33 5.18 -0.84
C PRO A 164 -18.35 6.24 -1.34
N ALA A 165 -17.06 5.89 -1.35
CA ALA A 165 -16.03 6.77 -1.85
C ALA A 165 -15.97 6.64 -3.37
N TYR A 166 -16.67 7.55 -4.06
CA TYR A 166 -16.64 7.60 -5.53
C TYR A 166 -15.26 8.05 -6.00
N VAL A 167 -14.64 7.23 -6.84
CA VAL A 167 -13.31 7.42 -7.41
C VAL A 167 -13.39 8.21 -8.72
N ASP A 168 -14.26 7.78 -9.61
CA ASP A 168 -14.43 8.39 -10.94
C ASP A 168 -15.89 8.35 -11.36
N LEU A 169 -16.25 9.22 -12.30
CA LEU A 169 -17.58 9.34 -12.86
C LEU A 169 -17.49 9.46 -14.38
N SER A 170 -18.46 8.86 -15.06
CA SER A 170 -18.58 8.96 -16.52
C SER A 170 -20.03 9.16 -16.92
N PHE A 171 -20.27 10.06 -17.87
CA PHE A 171 -21.60 10.34 -18.39
C PHE A 171 -21.66 9.93 -19.85
N THR A 172 -22.45 8.90 -20.16
CA THR A 172 -22.55 8.33 -21.50
C THR A 172 -24.00 7.98 -21.80
N ASN A 173 -24.50 8.36 -22.99
CA ASN A 173 -25.86 8.04 -23.46
C ASN A 173 -27.00 8.44 -22.50
N GLY A 174 -26.82 9.51 -21.72
CA GLY A 174 -27.83 9.95 -20.75
C GLY A 174 -27.78 9.23 -19.40
N ASN A 175 -26.91 8.23 -19.25
CA ASN A 175 -26.69 7.50 -18.00
C ASN A 175 -25.43 8.02 -17.30
N LEU A 176 -25.53 8.15 -15.98
CA LEU A 176 -24.40 8.49 -15.11
C LEU A 176 -23.84 7.20 -14.50
N TYR A 177 -22.57 6.92 -14.76
CA TYR A 177 -21.84 5.82 -14.18
C TYR A 177 -20.92 6.35 -13.08
N LEU A 178 -21.02 5.76 -11.89
CA LEU A 178 -20.21 6.09 -10.73
C LEU A 178 -19.40 4.86 -10.31
N LEU A 179 -18.09 5.01 -10.21
CA LEU A 179 -17.20 3.97 -9.73
C LEU A 179 -16.85 4.23 -8.27
N GLU A 180 -17.14 3.27 -7.40
CA GLU A 180 -16.73 3.28 -6.00
C GLU A 180 -15.35 2.64 -5.80
N SER A 181 -14.58 3.10 -4.81
CA SER A 181 -13.28 2.54 -4.46
C SER A 181 -13.32 1.05 -4.11
N THR A 182 -14.46 0.54 -3.65
CA THR A 182 -14.64 -0.87 -3.29
C THR A 182 -14.86 -1.79 -4.49
N GLY A 183 -14.98 -1.24 -5.72
CA GLY A 183 -15.26 -2.00 -6.94
C GLY A 183 -16.76 -2.18 -7.22
N VAL A 184 -17.59 -1.29 -6.70
CA VAL A 184 -19.01 -1.18 -7.04
C VAL A 184 -19.17 -0.16 -8.17
N LEU A 185 -19.92 -0.54 -9.20
CA LEU A 185 -20.31 0.34 -10.30
C LEU A 185 -21.81 0.63 -10.19
N GLU A 186 -22.16 1.88 -9.94
CA GLU A 186 -23.54 2.36 -10.00
C GLU A 186 -23.82 2.98 -11.37
N GLU A 187 -24.85 2.52 -12.06
CA GLU A 187 -25.41 3.15 -13.24
C GLU A 187 -26.74 3.80 -12.86
N ARG A 188 -26.79 5.13 -12.96
CA ARG A 188 -28.00 5.93 -12.72
C ARG A 188 -28.57 6.38 -14.04
N SER A 189 -29.76 5.89 -14.36
CA SER A 189 -30.57 6.33 -15.49
C SER A 189 -31.84 7.01 -14.98
N ILE A 190 -32.61 7.60 -15.90
CA ILE A 190 -33.92 8.20 -15.60
C ILE A 190 -34.89 7.13 -15.05
N ASP A 191 -34.75 5.88 -15.52
CA ASP A 191 -35.61 4.75 -15.18
C ASP A 191 -35.25 4.08 -13.84
N GLY A 192 -34.12 4.43 -13.23
CA GLY A 192 -33.69 3.88 -11.94
C GLY A 192 -32.17 3.75 -11.78
N VAL A 193 -31.76 3.12 -10.68
CA VAL A 193 -30.35 2.88 -10.33
C VAL A 193 -30.06 1.39 -10.43
N GLN A 194 -29.03 1.03 -11.19
CA GLN A 194 -28.49 -0.32 -11.32
C GLN A 194 -27.14 -0.39 -10.61
N ILE A 195 -26.99 -1.29 -9.64
CA ILE A 195 -25.76 -1.45 -8.86
C ILE A 195 -25.12 -2.78 -9.25
N ARG A 196 -23.83 -2.77 -9.60
CA ARG A 196 -23.08 -3.97 -9.99
C ARG A 196 -21.81 -4.10 -9.14
N HIS A 197 -21.67 -5.25 -8.49
CA HIS A 197 -20.46 -5.64 -7.77
C HIS A 197 -19.50 -6.31 -8.77
N ILE A 198 -18.47 -5.60 -9.20
CA ILE A 198 -17.57 -6.07 -10.26
C ILE A 198 -16.80 -7.30 -9.81
N MET A 199 -16.33 -7.29 -8.55
CA MET A 199 -15.47 -8.34 -7.99
C MET A 199 -16.09 -9.74 -7.98
N ASP A 200 -17.41 -9.84 -7.86
CA ASP A 200 -18.10 -11.13 -7.81
C ASP A 200 -18.11 -11.84 -9.17
N SER A 201 -17.91 -11.08 -10.25
CA SER A 201 -18.02 -11.55 -11.64
C SER A 201 -16.68 -11.71 -12.35
N VAL A 202 -15.59 -11.23 -11.75
CA VAL A 202 -14.24 -11.35 -12.32
C VAL A 202 -13.67 -12.74 -12.00
N ASN A 203 -13.46 -13.57 -13.02
CA ASN A 203 -12.78 -14.85 -12.85
C ASN A 203 -11.27 -14.63 -12.67
N LEU A 204 -10.80 -14.63 -11.42
CA LEU A 204 -9.39 -14.47 -11.03
C LEU A 204 -8.53 -15.73 -11.27
N ASP A 205 -9.15 -16.89 -11.46
CA ASP A 205 -8.46 -18.18 -11.59
C ASP A 205 -8.02 -18.51 -13.03
N ALA A 206 -8.31 -17.62 -14.00
CA ALA A 206 -7.96 -17.82 -15.40
C ALA A 206 -6.43 -17.73 -15.61
N PRO A 207 -5.76 -18.80 -16.08
CA PRO A 207 -4.31 -18.80 -16.26
C PRO A 207 -3.92 -17.96 -17.50
N PHE A 208 -2.87 -17.15 -17.37
CA PHE A 208 -2.21 -16.38 -18.45
C PHE A 208 -2.87 -15.06 -18.92
N ARG A 209 -3.04 -14.10 -17.99
CA ARG A 209 -3.51 -12.73 -18.32
C ARG A 209 -2.46 -11.63 -18.13
N GLU A 210 -1.22 -12.00 -17.87
CA GLU A 210 -0.12 -11.06 -17.62
C GLU A 210 0.52 -10.58 -18.93
N ARG A 211 0.81 -9.28 -19.01
CA ARG A 211 1.49 -8.61 -20.11
C ARG A 211 2.77 -7.99 -19.56
N ILE A 212 3.91 -8.55 -19.93
CA ILE A 212 5.20 -8.06 -19.47
C ILE A 212 5.80 -7.16 -20.55
N TYR A 213 6.30 -6.00 -20.18
CA TYR A 213 7.05 -5.12 -21.08
C TYR A 213 8.32 -4.60 -20.44
N ASP A 214 9.32 -4.34 -21.29
CA ASP A 214 10.61 -3.78 -20.89
C ASP A 214 10.78 -2.41 -21.59
N PRO A 215 10.64 -1.30 -20.84
CA PRO A 215 10.82 0.05 -21.35
C PRO A 215 12.20 0.29 -21.99
N GLY A 216 13.25 -0.30 -21.43
CA GLY A 216 14.64 -0.08 -21.86
C GLY A 216 14.93 -0.73 -23.21
N SER A 217 14.46 -1.97 -23.41
CA SER A 217 14.64 -2.68 -24.69
C SER A 217 13.54 -2.44 -25.71
N ARG A 218 12.49 -1.68 -25.36
CA ARG A 218 11.30 -1.42 -26.19
C ARG A 218 10.62 -2.70 -26.69
N ARG A 219 10.55 -3.74 -25.84
CA ARG A 219 10.01 -5.06 -26.21
C ARG A 219 8.93 -5.51 -25.25
N VAL A 220 7.91 -6.16 -25.82
CA VAL A 220 6.90 -6.90 -25.09
C VAL A 220 7.40 -8.33 -24.89
N LEU A 221 7.40 -8.81 -23.65
CA LEU A 221 7.86 -10.13 -23.28
C LEU A 221 6.63 -11.04 -23.09
N ASN A 222 6.52 -12.06 -23.92
CA ASN A 222 5.38 -13.00 -23.88
C ASN A 222 5.56 -14.12 -22.84
N ARG A 223 6.77 -14.30 -22.30
CA ARG A 223 7.09 -15.29 -21.26
C ARG A 223 8.30 -14.82 -20.45
N ILE A 224 8.28 -15.08 -19.14
CA ILE A 224 9.46 -14.98 -18.29
C ILE A 224 10.46 -16.03 -18.78
N SER A 225 11.63 -15.62 -19.27
CA SER A 225 12.67 -16.57 -19.69
C SER A 225 13.04 -17.46 -18.49
N PRO A 226 13.15 -18.80 -18.67
CA PRO A 226 13.48 -19.72 -17.57
C PRO A 226 14.80 -19.39 -16.85
N ASP A 227 15.71 -18.69 -17.53
CA ASP A 227 17.03 -18.26 -17.04
C ASP A 227 17.03 -16.94 -16.26
N SER A 228 15.88 -16.27 -16.10
CA SER A 228 15.85 -14.98 -15.40
C SER A 228 15.78 -15.19 -13.89
N SER A 229 16.73 -14.63 -13.14
CA SER A 229 16.74 -14.51 -11.67
C SER A 229 15.63 -13.60 -11.10
N LEU A 230 14.63 -13.28 -11.93
CA LEU A 230 13.52 -12.39 -11.57
C LEU A 230 12.60 -13.14 -10.61
N THR A 231 12.34 -12.53 -9.46
CA THR A 231 11.36 -13.04 -8.51
C THR A 231 9.97 -13.03 -9.18
N PRO A 232 9.29 -14.18 -9.27
CA PRO A 232 7.90 -14.19 -9.70
C PRO A 232 7.08 -13.34 -8.74
N LEU A 233 6.21 -12.49 -9.27
CA LEU A 233 5.24 -11.79 -8.43
C LEU A 233 4.20 -12.78 -7.94
N ASP A 234 3.84 -12.66 -6.66
CA ASP A 234 2.73 -13.41 -6.09
C ASP A 234 1.42 -13.14 -6.85
N ARG A 235 0.47 -14.05 -6.68
CA ARG A 235 -0.89 -13.91 -7.23
C ARG A 235 -1.46 -12.55 -6.81
N PRO A 236 -2.16 -11.84 -7.72
CA PRO A 236 -2.84 -10.61 -7.33
C PRO A 236 -3.84 -10.92 -6.22
N GLY A 237 -3.68 -10.27 -5.07
CA GLY A 237 -4.63 -10.37 -3.97
C GLY A 237 -5.89 -9.56 -4.25
N LEU A 238 -7.00 -9.85 -3.57
CA LEU A 238 -8.21 -8.99 -3.64
C LEU A 238 -7.90 -7.53 -3.28
N THR A 239 -6.91 -7.29 -2.42
CA THR A 239 -6.45 -5.96 -2.04
C THR A 239 -5.82 -5.18 -3.20
N ASP A 240 -5.14 -5.87 -4.12
CA ASP A 240 -4.50 -5.21 -5.26
C ASP A 240 -5.55 -4.71 -6.26
N ILE A 241 -6.73 -5.34 -6.31
CA ILE A 241 -7.80 -5.01 -7.24
C ILE A 241 -8.68 -3.85 -6.70
N GLN A 242 -8.62 -3.55 -5.39
CA GLN A 242 -9.45 -2.53 -4.75
C GLN A 242 -8.92 -1.08 -4.91
N GLU A 243 -7.78 -0.87 -5.58
CA GLU A 243 -7.26 0.48 -5.85
C GLU A 243 -7.70 1.00 -7.22
N PHE A 244 -9.01 1.07 -7.45
CA PHE A 244 -9.55 1.66 -8.68
C PHE A 244 -9.16 3.12 -8.84
N ARG A 245 -8.93 3.54 -10.09
CA ARG A 245 -8.51 4.90 -10.41
C ARG A 245 -9.33 5.56 -11.50
N ASN A 246 -9.53 4.91 -12.64
CA ASN A 246 -10.25 5.51 -13.76
C ASN A 246 -11.38 4.61 -14.24
N LEU A 247 -12.47 5.26 -14.64
CA LEU A 247 -13.62 4.68 -15.34
C LEU A 247 -13.67 5.27 -16.75
N ARG A 248 -13.64 4.41 -17.77
CA ARG A 248 -13.83 4.80 -19.18
C ARG A 248 -14.90 3.92 -19.80
N ILE A 249 -15.89 4.55 -20.43
CA ILE A 249 -17.03 3.85 -21.02
C ILE A 249 -17.21 4.33 -22.45
N ASP A 250 -17.30 3.38 -23.37
CA ASP A 250 -17.67 3.62 -24.76
C ASP A 250 -18.71 2.58 -25.20
N GLY A 251 -19.97 3.01 -25.25
CA GLY A 251 -21.11 2.14 -25.53
C GLY A 251 -21.23 1.02 -24.49
N LYS A 252 -21.07 -0.23 -24.92
CA LYS A 252 -21.09 -1.42 -24.06
C LYS A 252 -19.72 -1.78 -23.48
N TYR A 253 -18.66 -1.13 -23.97
CA TYR A 253 -17.31 -1.40 -23.49
C TYR A 253 -17.03 -0.56 -22.25
N ILE A 254 -16.78 -1.22 -21.13
CA ILE A 254 -16.41 -0.59 -19.86
C ILE A 254 -14.98 -0.97 -19.55
N LEU A 255 -14.15 0.02 -19.26
CA LEU A 255 -12.75 -0.15 -18.88
C LEU A 255 -12.51 0.53 -17.54
N LEU A 256 -11.89 -0.23 -16.63
CA LEU A 256 -11.48 0.19 -15.32
C LEU A 256 -9.97 0.00 -15.21
N SER A 257 -9.29 1.01 -14.69
CA SER A 257 -7.88 0.91 -14.33
C SER A 257 -7.72 0.86 -12.81
N THR A 258 -6.76 0.07 -12.34
CA THR A 258 -6.27 0.11 -10.97
C THR A 258 -4.89 0.74 -10.89
N GLU A 259 -4.52 1.33 -9.76
CA GLU A 259 -3.16 1.84 -9.56
C GLU A 259 -2.11 0.72 -9.62
N SER A 260 -2.49 -0.49 -9.20
CA SER A 260 -1.66 -1.69 -9.11
C SER A 260 -1.36 -2.42 -10.44
N GLY A 261 -1.66 -1.82 -11.59
CA GLY A 261 -1.32 -2.40 -12.89
C GLY A 261 -2.35 -3.36 -13.47
N LEU A 262 -3.57 -3.39 -12.93
CA LEU A 262 -4.66 -4.20 -13.46
C LEU A 262 -5.59 -3.34 -14.30
N LEU A 263 -5.88 -3.80 -15.51
CA LEU A 263 -6.98 -3.31 -16.32
C LEU A 263 -8.11 -4.32 -16.25
N VAL A 264 -9.27 -3.90 -15.75
CA VAL A 264 -10.49 -4.70 -15.67
C VAL A 264 -11.45 -4.16 -16.72
N PHE A 265 -11.97 -5.02 -17.59
CA PHE A 265 -12.80 -4.59 -18.72
C PHE A 265 -14.00 -5.52 -18.93
N SER A 266 -15.02 -4.97 -19.55
CA SER A 266 -16.24 -5.67 -19.95
C SER A 266 -16.63 -5.22 -21.35
N GLU A 267 -17.01 -6.17 -22.21
CA GLU A 267 -17.43 -5.89 -23.59
C GLU A 267 -18.95 -5.90 -23.78
N ASP A 268 -19.69 -6.40 -22.78
CA ASP A 268 -21.12 -6.68 -22.85
C ASP A 268 -21.97 -5.74 -21.96
N GLY A 269 -21.42 -4.61 -21.55
CA GLY A 269 -22.11 -3.62 -20.70
C GLY A 269 -22.03 -3.93 -19.21
N GLY A 270 -21.05 -4.73 -18.79
CA GLY A 270 -20.80 -5.04 -17.37
C GLY A 270 -21.44 -6.33 -16.88
N ILE A 271 -21.80 -7.26 -17.78
CA ILE A 271 -22.35 -8.58 -17.42
C ILE A 271 -21.19 -9.55 -17.15
N THR A 272 -20.21 -9.60 -18.05
CA THR A 272 -18.99 -10.38 -17.89
C THR A 272 -17.79 -9.46 -17.77
N TRP A 273 -16.86 -9.85 -16.90
CA TRP A 273 -15.67 -9.08 -16.60
C TRP A 273 -14.41 -9.92 -16.79
N ASP A 274 -13.47 -9.35 -17.52
CA ASP A 274 -12.15 -9.89 -17.77
C ASP A 274 -11.10 -8.90 -17.25
N PHE A 275 -9.89 -9.37 -16.94
CA PHE A 275 -8.81 -8.53 -16.47
C PHE A 275 -7.50 -8.82 -17.21
N ARG A 276 -6.60 -7.84 -17.25
CA ARG A 276 -5.22 -7.99 -17.73
C ARG A 276 -4.30 -7.32 -16.72
N ARG A 277 -3.21 -8.01 -16.38
CA ARG A 277 -2.19 -7.49 -15.47
C ARG A 277 -1.00 -7.02 -16.28
N TYR A 278 -0.54 -5.80 -16.06
CA TYR A 278 0.63 -5.24 -16.71
C TYR A 278 1.81 -5.27 -15.76
N LEU A 279 2.90 -5.85 -16.23
CA LEU A 279 4.14 -5.98 -15.49
C LEU A 279 5.25 -5.25 -16.25
N VAL A 280 5.99 -4.43 -15.52
CA VAL A 280 7.19 -3.77 -16.02
C VAL A 280 8.42 -4.55 -15.57
N LYS A 281 9.30 -4.88 -16.52
CA LYS A 281 10.61 -5.44 -16.22
C LYS A 281 11.58 -4.30 -15.91
N THR A 282 12.12 -4.32 -14.69
CA THR A 282 13.25 -3.46 -14.27
C THR A 282 14.55 -4.29 -14.35
N GLU A 283 15.72 -3.66 -14.24
CA GLU A 283 17.02 -4.35 -14.24
C GLU A 283 17.11 -5.45 -13.17
N SER A 284 16.49 -5.25 -12.00
CA SER A 284 16.55 -6.14 -10.84
C SER A 284 15.36 -7.10 -10.68
N ALA A 285 14.17 -6.72 -11.15
CA ALA A 285 12.93 -7.43 -10.83
C ALA A 285 11.77 -7.16 -11.81
N LEU A 286 10.77 -8.04 -11.80
CA LEU A 286 9.45 -7.78 -12.39
C LEU A 286 8.58 -7.05 -11.37
N ARG A 287 7.87 -6.02 -11.81
CA ARG A 287 7.01 -5.20 -10.95
C ARG A 287 5.66 -4.99 -11.60
N ASN A 288 4.64 -4.76 -10.79
CA ASN A 288 3.37 -4.23 -11.29
C ASN A 288 3.62 -2.86 -11.92
N ALA A 289 3.11 -2.65 -13.14
CA ALA A 289 3.17 -1.36 -13.80
C ALA A 289 2.18 -0.41 -13.12
N LEU A 290 2.63 0.71 -12.57
CA LEU A 290 1.69 1.65 -11.94
C LEU A 290 0.91 2.38 -13.03
N ILE A 291 -0.43 2.32 -12.99
CA ILE A 291 -1.28 2.98 -13.98
C ILE A 291 -1.57 4.39 -13.48
N GLU A 292 -1.07 5.41 -14.18
CA GLU A 292 -1.32 6.80 -13.81
C GLU A 292 -2.63 7.31 -14.42
N ASP A 293 -2.86 7.05 -15.71
CA ASP A 293 -4.10 7.42 -16.40
C ASP A 293 -4.31 6.58 -17.67
N VAL A 294 -5.56 6.51 -18.14
CA VAL A 294 -5.98 5.75 -19.32
C VAL A 294 -7.01 6.52 -20.13
N ILE A 295 -6.81 6.55 -21.45
CA ILE A 295 -7.77 7.06 -22.42
C ILE A 295 -8.25 5.92 -23.31
N LEU A 296 -9.58 5.86 -23.47
CA LEU A 296 -10.24 4.99 -24.43
C LEU A 296 -10.50 5.77 -25.72
N LEU A 297 -10.00 5.26 -26.85
CA LEU A 297 -10.28 5.75 -28.20
C LEU A 297 -11.14 4.71 -28.94
N SER A 298 -11.66 5.07 -30.11
CA SER A 298 -12.59 4.22 -30.85
C SER A 298 -12.02 2.83 -31.21
N ASP A 299 -10.74 2.73 -31.55
CA ASP A 299 -10.08 1.49 -32.00
C ASP A 299 -8.95 1.01 -31.08
N ARG A 300 -8.51 1.85 -30.15
CA ARG A 300 -7.30 1.64 -29.33
C ARG A 300 -7.44 2.24 -27.93
N ILE A 301 -6.51 1.88 -27.05
CA ILE A 301 -6.43 2.44 -25.70
C ILE A 301 -5.03 3.01 -25.52
N VAL A 302 -4.94 4.23 -25.00
CA VAL A 302 -3.66 4.84 -24.64
C VAL A 302 -3.56 4.82 -23.12
N MET A 303 -2.51 4.19 -22.63
CA MET A 303 -2.28 3.96 -21.22
C MET A 303 -0.96 4.61 -20.82
N LEU A 304 -0.98 5.38 -19.73
CA LEU A 304 0.20 5.94 -19.12
C LEU A 304 0.57 5.09 -17.92
N THR A 305 1.72 4.42 -18.01
CA THR A 305 2.30 3.71 -16.88
C THR A 305 3.46 4.51 -16.29
N GLY A 306 3.69 4.36 -14.99
CA GLY A 306 4.79 4.98 -14.28
C GLY A 306 5.53 3.99 -13.39
N ASP A 307 6.75 4.34 -13.02
CA ASP A 307 7.47 3.75 -11.88
C ASP A 307 7.69 4.78 -10.74
N GLY A 308 7.13 5.99 -10.92
CA GLY A 308 7.25 7.14 -10.02
C GLY A 308 8.29 8.18 -10.45
N LEU A 309 9.32 7.79 -11.21
CA LEU A 309 10.36 8.69 -11.75
C LEU A 309 10.23 8.90 -13.25
N GLN A 310 9.95 7.82 -13.97
CA GLN A 310 9.76 7.77 -15.40
C GLN A 310 8.37 7.23 -15.70
N SER A 311 7.89 7.58 -16.89
CA SER A 311 6.63 7.08 -17.40
C SER A 311 6.82 6.41 -18.73
N THR A 312 5.97 5.46 -19.05
CA THR A 312 5.94 4.81 -20.35
C THR A 312 4.53 4.92 -20.90
N LEU A 313 4.43 5.41 -22.13
CA LEU A 313 3.17 5.42 -22.86
C LEU A 313 3.02 4.12 -23.61
N LEU A 314 1.90 3.45 -23.40
CA LEU A 314 1.54 2.22 -24.07
C LEU A 314 0.33 2.46 -24.95
N VAL A 315 0.42 2.05 -26.21
CA VAL A 315 -0.72 1.96 -27.10
C VAL A 315 -1.18 0.51 -27.10
N LEU A 316 -2.41 0.27 -26.67
CA LEU A 316 -3.01 -1.05 -26.53
C LEU A 316 -4.09 -1.25 -27.59
N SER A 317 -4.21 -2.49 -28.08
CA SER A 317 -5.34 -2.89 -28.91
C SER A 317 -6.60 -3.04 -28.06
N ARG A 318 -7.72 -2.47 -28.50
CA ARG A 318 -9.00 -2.56 -27.77
C ARG A 318 -9.52 -4.01 -27.63
N ARG A 319 -9.21 -4.88 -28.60
CA ARG A 319 -9.77 -6.25 -28.69
C ARG A 319 -9.17 -7.23 -27.68
N ASN A 320 -7.88 -7.11 -27.39
CA ASN A 320 -7.16 -8.10 -26.57
C ASN A 320 -6.24 -7.46 -25.53
N LEU A 321 -6.22 -6.11 -25.48
CA LEU A 321 -5.36 -5.31 -24.63
C LEU A 321 -3.87 -5.66 -24.81
N SER A 322 -3.46 -6.11 -26.00
CA SER A 322 -2.04 -6.32 -26.31
C SER A 322 -1.38 -4.98 -26.59
N ILE A 323 -0.14 -4.84 -26.12
CA ILE A 323 0.71 -3.67 -26.41
C ILE A 323 1.07 -3.70 -27.90
N ILE A 324 0.62 -2.68 -28.63
CA ILE A 324 0.91 -2.43 -30.04
C ILE A 324 2.21 -1.64 -30.16
N ASP A 325 2.33 -0.59 -29.35
CA ASP A 325 3.47 0.32 -29.37
C ASP A 325 3.79 0.83 -27.96
N MET A 326 5.03 1.27 -27.77
CA MET A 326 5.56 1.71 -26.49
C MET A 326 6.54 2.86 -26.66
N ASN A 327 6.28 3.94 -25.92
CA ASN A 327 7.11 5.14 -25.92
C ASN A 327 7.57 5.46 -24.48
N PRO A 328 8.79 5.05 -24.09
CA PRO A 328 9.35 5.37 -22.79
C PRO A 328 9.69 6.86 -22.70
N LEU A 329 9.35 7.49 -21.58
CA LEU A 329 9.54 8.92 -21.31
C LEU A 329 10.58 9.11 -20.21
N GLU A 330 11.45 10.11 -20.40
CA GLU A 330 12.54 10.43 -19.45
C GLU A 330 12.07 11.06 -18.14
N SER A 331 10.78 11.45 -18.05
CA SER A 331 10.21 12.15 -16.90
C SER A 331 8.84 11.56 -16.55
N ALA A 332 8.42 11.73 -15.29
CA ALA A 332 7.12 11.31 -14.82
C ALA A 332 6.00 12.23 -15.35
N TYR A 333 5.03 11.60 -16.01
CA TYR A 333 3.74 12.17 -16.39
C TYR A 333 2.65 11.47 -15.58
N ARG A 334 1.55 12.18 -15.30
CA ARG A 334 0.47 11.66 -14.46
C ARG A 334 -0.92 11.77 -15.06
N SER A 335 -1.10 12.62 -16.07
CA SER A 335 -2.41 12.85 -16.67
C SER A 335 -2.36 12.66 -18.17
N LEU A 336 -3.42 12.09 -18.71
CA LEU A 336 -3.68 11.98 -20.14
C LEU A 336 -5.00 12.68 -20.44
N ASN A 337 -4.97 13.61 -21.39
CA ASN A 337 -6.17 14.35 -21.82
C ASN A 337 -6.33 14.22 -23.33
N ALA A 338 -7.49 13.71 -23.78
CA ALA A 338 -7.85 13.71 -25.19
C ALA A 338 -8.53 15.04 -25.53
N LEU A 339 -7.97 15.77 -26.49
CA LEU A 339 -8.53 16.99 -27.05
C LEU A 339 -8.79 16.80 -28.56
N PRO A 340 -9.63 17.64 -29.19
CA PRO A 340 -10.00 17.47 -30.60
C PRO A 340 -8.82 17.43 -31.60
N ASP A 341 -7.68 18.02 -31.23
CA ASP A 341 -6.47 18.15 -32.05
C ASP A 341 -5.37 17.14 -31.69
N GLY A 342 -5.54 16.33 -30.65
CA GLY A 342 -4.55 15.38 -30.22
C GLY A 342 -4.66 14.98 -28.75
N ILE A 343 -3.74 14.12 -28.32
CA ILE A 343 -3.65 13.64 -26.95
C ILE A 343 -2.52 14.36 -26.24
N TYR A 344 -2.78 14.82 -25.03
CA TYR A 344 -1.87 15.59 -24.22
C TYR A 344 -1.50 14.79 -22.97
N ALA A 345 -0.21 14.56 -22.75
CA ALA A 345 0.31 13.97 -21.53
C ALA A 345 0.88 15.08 -20.65
N GLY A 346 0.37 15.24 -19.43
CA GLY A 346 0.81 16.24 -18.45
C GLY A 346 1.62 15.62 -17.31
N GLY A 347 2.70 16.29 -16.91
CA GLY A 347 3.62 15.86 -15.86
C GLY A 347 4.21 17.03 -15.06
N ASN A 348 5.34 16.81 -14.38
CA ASN A 348 6.06 17.82 -13.58
C ASN A 348 6.39 19.09 -14.42
N GLY A 349 5.51 20.09 -14.44
CA GLY A 349 5.65 21.35 -15.19
C GLY A 349 5.80 21.20 -16.72
N LYS A 350 5.63 20.00 -17.27
CA LYS A 350 5.87 19.69 -18.69
C LYS A 350 4.69 18.96 -19.27
N TYR A 351 4.44 19.19 -20.56
CA TYR A 351 3.47 18.41 -21.32
C TYR A 351 4.04 17.95 -22.66
N ARG A 352 3.49 16.87 -23.18
CA ARG A 352 3.76 16.34 -24.53
C ARG A 352 2.47 16.17 -25.30
N VAL A 353 2.55 16.29 -26.62
CA VAL A 353 1.39 16.19 -27.50
C VAL A 353 1.63 15.10 -28.53
N SER A 354 0.60 14.28 -28.74
CA SER A 354 0.52 13.35 -29.86
C SER A 354 -0.60 13.77 -30.79
N ARG A 355 -0.29 13.93 -32.08
CA ARG A 355 -1.27 14.27 -33.14
C ARG A 355 -1.73 13.04 -33.93
N ASP A 356 -1.12 11.89 -33.69
CA ASP A 356 -1.37 10.62 -34.38
C ASP A 356 -2.00 9.58 -33.45
N GLN A 357 -2.80 10.04 -32.48
CA GLN A 357 -3.56 9.20 -31.56
C GLN A 357 -2.69 8.27 -30.69
N GLY A 358 -1.50 8.74 -30.31
CA GLY A 358 -0.68 8.13 -29.28
C GLY A 358 0.58 7.39 -29.76
N PHE A 359 0.85 7.32 -31.07
CA PHE A 359 2.05 6.63 -31.59
C PHE A 359 3.31 7.50 -31.46
N SER A 360 3.29 8.72 -31.99
CA SER A 360 4.38 9.67 -31.88
C SER A 360 4.03 10.81 -30.94
N TRP A 361 5.04 11.23 -30.18
CA TRP A 361 4.92 12.25 -29.14
C TRP A 361 5.94 13.34 -29.38
N SER A 362 5.52 14.58 -29.19
CA SER A 362 6.40 15.74 -29.28
C SER A 362 7.50 15.71 -28.22
N ASN A 363 8.54 16.52 -28.44
CA ASN A 363 9.49 16.89 -27.39
C ASN A 363 8.75 17.54 -26.21
N PRO A 364 9.29 17.43 -24.98
CA PRO A 364 8.66 17.98 -23.78
C PRO A 364 8.57 19.50 -23.88
N ILE A 365 7.37 20.03 -23.73
CA ILE A 365 7.09 21.47 -23.74
C ILE A 365 6.93 21.90 -22.29
N ASN A 366 7.73 22.87 -21.85
CA ASN A 366 7.58 23.44 -20.51
C ASN A 366 6.32 24.31 -20.49
N ALA A 367 5.36 23.96 -19.64
CA ALA A 367 4.31 24.88 -19.29
C ALA A 367 4.93 25.85 -18.26
N SER A 368 4.98 27.15 -18.59
CA SER A 368 5.52 28.17 -17.68
C SER A 368 4.57 28.36 -16.50
N PHE A 369 4.69 27.48 -15.52
CA PHE A 369 4.33 27.80 -14.15
C PHE A 369 5.50 28.57 -13.53
N GLY A 370 5.28 29.35 -12.49
CA GLY A 370 6.36 30.08 -11.82
C GLY A 370 7.48 29.15 -11.29
N ASN A 371 8.29 29.64 -10.36
CA ASN A 371 9.47 28.93 -9.83
C ASN A 371 9.18 27.63 -9.02
N ARG A 372 8.05 26.95 -9.26
CA ARG A 372 7.58 25.74 -8.58
C ARG A 372 7.31 24.63 -9.59
N ASN A 373 7.79 23.43 -9.28
CA ASN A 373 7.48 22.18 -10.02
C ASN A 373 6.03 21.78 -9.76
N GLU A 374 5.08 22.48 -10.36
CA GLU A 374 3.67 22.14 -10.22
C GLU A 374 3.29 20.92 -11.09
N LEU A 375 2.49 20.02 -10.53
CA LEU A 375 2.04 18.80 -11.19
C LEU A 375 0.78 19.10 -12.02
N ILE A 376 0.87 18.96 -13.35
CA ILE A 376 -0.28 19.12 -14.25
C ILE A 376 -1.24 17.93 -14.07
N GLN A 377 -2.42 18.21 -13.52
CA GLN A 377 -3.48 17.22 -13.26
C GLN A 377 -4.42 17.07 -14.45
N SER A 378 -4.74 18.16 -15.14
CA SER A 378 -5.53 18.11 -16.36
C SER A 378 -5.20 19.25 -17.32
N ILE A 379 -5.51 19.02 -18.59
CA ILE A 379 -5.27 19.95 -19.69
C ILE A 379 -6.57 20.10 -20.46
N HIS A 380 -7.05 21.33 -20.59
CA HIS A 380 -8.28 21.67 -21.29
C HIS A 380 -8.04 22.80 -22.28
N LYS A 381 -8.99 23.04 -23.17
CA LYS A 381 -9.03 24.24 -24.00
C LYS A 381 -10.13 25.18 -23.53
N ASN A 382 -9.82 26.47 -23.44
CA ASN A 382 -10.83 27.49 -23.21
C ASN A 382 -11.67 27.73 -24.49
N ALA A 383 -12.70 28.57 -24.38
CA ALA A 383 -13.55 28.93 -25.52
C ALA A 383 -12.79 29.67 -26.65
N GLN A 384 -11.61 30.22 -26.37
CA GLN A 384 -10.73 30.88 -27.34
C GLN A 384 -9.75 29.90 -28.03
N GLY A 385 -9.68 28.64 -27.57
CA GLY A 385 -8.78 27.61 -28.10
C GLY A 385 -7.42 27.52 -27.41
N ASP A 386 -7.16 28.35 -26.40
CA ASP A 386 -5.91 28.32 -25.62
C ASP A 386 -5.92 27.17 -24.61
N LEU A 387 -4.73 26.62 -24.35
CA LEU A 387 -4.54 25.56 -23.37
C LEU A 387 -4.61 26.11 -21.94
N VAL A 388 -5.51 25.56 -21.16
CA VAL A 388 -5.68 25.81 -19.73
C VAL A 388 -5.23 24.58 -18.97
N PHE A 389 -4.35 24.78 -18.00
CA PHE A 389 -3.80 23.71 -17.17
C PHE A 389 -4.39 23.81 -15.78
N MET A 390 -4.87 22.70 -15.23
CA MET A 390 -5.11 22.58 -13.79
C MET A 390 -3.91 21.92 -13.14
N SER A 391 -3.26 22.65 -12.23
CA SER A 391 -2.12 22.16 -11.47
C SER A 391 -2.49 21.96 -9.99
N ARG A 392 -1.80 21.02 -9.34
CA ARG A 392 -1.84 20.87 -7.87
C ARG A 392 -0.46 21.21 -7.33
N SER A 393 -0.41 22.16 -6.39
CA SER A 393 0.82 22.59 -5.70
C SER A 393 1.31 21.57 -4.71
#